data_AF-A0A2V7RLP4-F1
#
_entry.id   AF-A0A2V7RLP4-F1
#
_cell.length_a   1.000
_cell.length_b   1.000
_cell.length_c   1.000
_cell.angle_alpha   90.00
_cell.angle_beta   90.00
_cell.angle_gamma   90.00
#
_symmetry.space_group_name_H-M   'P 1'
#
loop_
_entity.id
_entity.type
_entity.pdbx_description
1 polymer ?
#
loop_
_entity_poly.entity_id
_entity_poly.type
_entity_poly.pdbx_seq_one_letter_code
_entity_poly.pdbx_strand_id
1 'polypeptide(L)'
;MRTLLLSLALTIGNATGLLAQEPEPAPPLMALRINLMFWTLIIFGILYFMLQKWAFPAILGAVEKREKALEDALAAAKHDREEAQRLLDEQRRQIEAARGDAQKLIAEGRAIAEKMRTDLLEQTHHEQQLLLERARQEIEAEKERAVAQLRREAVNLAIVGASKVIEENLDNTKNRQLVETFLSTLPPMATSSAR
;
A
#
# COMPACT_ATOMS: atom_id res chain seq x y z
N MET A 1 9.64 -45.49 -79.87
CA MET A 1 8.30 -45.15 -79.37
C MET A 1 8.07 -43.65 -79.64
N ARG A 2 7.67 -43.13 -80.81
CA ARG A 2 6.94 -43.65 -81.98
C ARG A 2 5.57 -44.19 -81.55
N THR A 3 4.51 -43.47 -81.96
CA THR A 3 3.05 -43.64 -81.70
C THR A 3 2.46 -42.81 -80.55
N LEU A 4 2.35 -41.48 -80.73
CA LEU A 4 1.23 -40.64 -80.25
C LEU A 4 1.17 -39.29 -81.01
N LEU A 5 1.70 -39.28 -82.24
CA LEU A 5 1.82 -38.13 -83.16
C LEU A 5 1.06 -38.37 -84.49
N LEU A 6 0.03 -39.24 -84.52
CA LEU A 6 -0.51 -39.73 -85.81
C LEU A 6 -2.02 -40.01 -85.91
N SER A 7 -2.89 -39.27 -85.21
CA SER A 7 -4.34 -39.46 -85.38
C SER A 7 -5.23 -38.23 -85.16
N LEU A 8 -4.83 -37.04 -85.61
CA LEU A 8 -5.81 -35.97 -85.85
C LEU A 8 -5.34 -34.97 -86.94
N ALA A 9 -4.71 -35.49 -87.99
CA ALA A 9 -4.35 -34.76 -89.20
C ALA A 9 -5.10 -35.33 -90.43
N LEU A 10 -6.38 -35.66 -90.26
CA LEU A 10 -7.23 -36.19 -91.33
C LEU A 10 -8.64 -35.57 -91.31
N THR A 11 -8.71 -34.25 -91.44
CA THR A 11 -9.90 -33.53 -91.93
C THR A 11 -9.48 -32.31 -92.76
N ILE A 12 -8.41 -32.43 -93.56
CA ILE A 12 -8.16 -31.55 -94.71
C ILE A 12 -8.94 -32.15 -95.88
N GLY A 13 -10.26 -31.96 -95.86
CA GLY A 13 -11.19 -32.54 -96.83
C GLY A 13 -12.37 -31.65 -97.17
N ASN A 14 -12.38 -30.38 -96.74
CA ASN A 14 -13.46 -29.41 -97.03
C ASN A 14 -12.91 -28.06 -97.53
N ALA A 15 -11.82 -28.07 -98.31
CA ALA A 15 -11.29 -26.86 -98.97
C ALA A 15 -11.79 -26.68 -100.42
N THR A 16 -12.61 -27.60 -100.96
CA THR A 16 -13.08 -27.60 -102.35
C THR A 16 -14.50 -27.04 -102.55
N GLY A 17 -14.98 -26.22 -101.60
CA GLY A 17 -16.26 -25.50 -101.69
C GLY A 17 -16.13 -23.98 -101.88
N LEU A 18 -14.94 -23.46 -102.17
CA LEU A 18 -14.65 -22.02 -102.11
C LEU A 18 -14.84 -21.23 -103.42
N LEU A 19 -15.44 -21.77 -104.49
CA LEU A 19 -15.58 -21.03 -105.76
C LEU A 19 -16.94 -21.12 -106.47
N ALA A 20 -18.01 -21.47 -105.76
CA ALA A 20 -19.37 -21.29 -106.26
C ALA A 20 -20.34 -21.17 -105.09
N GLN A 21 -20.33 -20.02 -104.43
CA GLN A 21 -21.45 -19.63 -103.57
C GLN A 21 -22.26 -18.63 -104.38
N GLU A 22 -23.27 -19.15 -105.09
CA GLU A 22 -24.37 -18.36 -105.62
C GLU A 22 -24.92 -17.47 -104.48
N PRO A 23 -25.50 -16.29 -104.77
CA PRO A 23 -26.25 -15.56 -103.77
C PRO A 23 -27.47 -16.42 -103.37
N GLU A 24 -27.27 -17.28 -102.36
CA GLU A 24 -28.36 -17.92 -101.62
C GLU A 24 -29.34 -16.80 -101.25
N PRO A 25 -30.62 -16.88 -101.69
CA PRO A 25 -31.59 -15.88 -101.31
C PRO A 25 -31.60 -15.84 -99.79
N ALA A 26 -31.33 -14.68 -99.21
CA ALA A 26 -31.27 -14.51 -97.76
C ALA A 26 -32.42 -15.32 -97.15
N PRO A 27 -32.13 -16.33 -96.31
CA PRO A 27 -33.20 -17.14 -95.72
C PRO A 27 -34.15 -16.12 -95.10
N PRO A 28 -35.46 -16.19 -95.41
CA PRO A 28 -36.35 -15.08 -95.13
C PRO A 28 -36.14 -14.68 -93.68
N LEU A 29 -35.77 -13.42 -93.44
CA LEU A 29 -35.57 -12.87 -92.10
C LEU A 29 -36.88 -12.93 -91.26
N MET A 30 -37.95 -13.40 -91.91
CA MET A 30 -39.31 -13.71 -91.46
C MET A 30 -39.64 -15.21 -91.44
N ALA A 31 -38.66 -16.13 -91.53
CA ALA A 31 -38.86 -17.48 -91.02
C ALA A 31 -38.87 -17.38 -89.50
N LEU A 32 -40.02 -16.98 -88.95
CA LEU A 32 -40.36 -17.07 -87.55
C LEU A 32 -40.13 -18.54 -87.14
N ARG A 33 -38.93 -18.84 -86.67
CA ARG A 33 -38.56 -20.13 -86.11
C ARG A 33 -39.19 -20.17 -84.72
N ILE A 34 -40.52 -20.30 -84.69
CA ILE A 34 -41.33 -20.39 -83.45
C ILE A 34 -40.74 -21.47 -82.53
N ASN A 35 -40.17 -22.53 -83.12
CA ASN A 35 -39.42 -23.55 -82.40
C ASN A 35 -38.19 -23.01 -81.64
N LEU A 36 -37.34 -22.20 -82.28
CA LEU A 36 -36.17 -21.60 -81.61
C LEU A 36 -36.61 -20.62 -80.52
N MET A 37 -37.60 -19.77 -80.81
CA MET A 37 -38.16 -18.83 -79.83
C MET A 37 -38.75 -19.55 -78.61
N PHE A 38 -39.46 -20.66 -78.82
CA PHE A 38 -40.05 -21.47 -77.76
C PHE A 38 -38.97 -22.11 -76.88
N TRP A 39 -37.95 -22.75 -77.47
CA TRP A 39 -36.83 -23.32 -76.72
C TRP A 39 -36.00 -22.25 -76.00
N THR A 40 -35.76 -21.10 -76.62
CA THR A 40 -35.09 -19.96 -75.97
C THR A 40 -35.90 -19.45 -74.78
N LEU A 41 -37.23 -19.34 -74.90
CA LEU A 41 -38.09 -18.91 -73.78
C LEU A 41 -38.09 -19.92 -72.63
N ILE A 42 -38.09 -21.22 -72.93
CA ILE A 42 -37.98 -22.28 -71.92
C ILE A 42 -36.64 -22.19 -71.18
N ILE A 43 -35.53 -22.14 -71.91
CA ILE A 43 -34.19 -22.06 -71.31
C ILE A 43 -34.04 -20.76 -70.51
N PHE A 44 -34.55 -19.64 -71.04
CA PHE A 44 -34.57 -18.36 -70.33
C PHE A 44 -35.43 -18.42 -69.08
N GLY A 45 -36.60 -19.05 -69.13
CA GLY A 45 -37.47 -19.24 -67.97
C GLY A 45 -36.85 -20.12 -66.89
N ILE A 46 -36.20 -21.22 -67.27
CA ILE A 46 -35.45 -22.09 -66.35
C ILE A 46 -34.30 -21.31 -65.72
N LEU A 47 -33.52 -20.58 -66.52
CA LEU A 47 -32.42 -19.75 -66.04
C LEU A 47 -32.91 -18.65 -65.08
N TYR A 48 -33.99 -17.95 -65.45
CA TYR A 48 -34.61 -16.91 -64.62
C TYR A 48 -35.06 -17.48 -63.28
N PHE A 49 -35.73 -18.63 -63.28
CA PHE A 49 -36.17 -19.29 -62.06
C PHE A 49 -34.99 -19.73 -61.19
N MET A 50 -33.91 -20.24 -61.80
CA MET A 50 -32.70 -20.63 -61.10
C MET A 50 -31.99 -19.42 -60.46
N LEU A 51 -31.90 -18.29 -61.17
CA LEU A 51 -31.35 -17.05 -60.64
C LEU A 51 -32.22 -16.46 -59.52
N GLN A 52 -33.55 -16.42 -59.70
CA GLN A 52 -34.49 -15.96 -58.69
C GLN A 52 -34.36 -16.77 -57.40
N LYS A 53 -34.25 -18.10 -57.52
CA LYS A 53 -34.20 -19.02 -56.39
C LYS A 53 -32.85 -19.02 -55.68
N TRP A 54 -31.72 -18.80 -56.37
CA TRP A 54 -30.37 -18.95 -55.79
C TRP A 54 -29.51 -17.68 -55.77
N ALA A 55 -29.51 -16.87 -56.83
CA ALA A 55 -28.60 -15.72 -56.93
C ALA A 55 -29.05 -14.55 -56.05
N PHE A 56 -30.34 -14.20 -56.10
CA PHE A 56 -30.90 -13.12 -55.27
C PHE A 56 -30.75 -13.35 -53.77
N PRO A 57 -31.13 -14.51 -53.19
CA PRO A 57 -30.98 -14.72 -51.75
C PRO A 57 -29.52 -14.74 -51.31
N ALA A 58 -28.59 -15.23 -52.14
CA ALA A 58 -27.16 -15.21 -51.81
C ALA A 58 -26.59 -13.78 -51.74
N ILE A 59 -26.99 -12.90 -52.65
CA ILE A 59 -26.55 -11.50 -52.67
C ILE A 59 -27.16 -10.71 -51.51
N LEU A 60 -28.49 -10.82 -51.30
CA LEU A 60 -29.17 -10.13 -50.21
C LEU A 60 -28.62 -10.58 -48.85
N GLY A 61 -28.45 -11.88 -48.64
CA GLY A 61 -27.89 -12.41 -47.39
C GLY A 61 -26.46 -11.93 -47.12
N ALA A 62 -25.64 -11.72 -48.16
CA ALA A 62 -24.30 -11.16 -48.00
C ALA A 62 -24.32 -9.67 -47.60
N VAL A 63 -25.28 -8.89 -48.13
CA VAL A 63 -25.46 -7.47 -47.77
C VAL A 63 -26.02 -7.35 -46.35
N GLU A 64 -27.07 -8.09 -46.01
CA GLU A 64 -27.65 -8.12 -44.66
C GLU A 64 -26.62 -8.54 -43.61
N LYS A 65 -25.77 -9.53 -43.92
CA LYS A 65 -24.69 -9.95 -43.01
C LYS A 65 -23.68 -8.82 -42.77
N ARG A 66 -23.37 -8.02 -43.80
CA ARG A 66 -22.47 -6.86 -43.65
C ARG A 66 -23.12 -5.75 -42.85
N GLU A 67 -24.38 -5.45 -43.13
CA GLU A 67 -25.16 -4.45 -42.40
C GLU A 67 -25.25 -4.81 -40.92
N LYS A 68 -25.63 -6.06 -40.61
CA LYS A 68 -25.68 -6.55 -39.23
C LYS A 68 -24.32 -6.52 -38.54
N ALA A 69 -23.25 -6.93 -39.22
CA ALA A 69 -21.90 -6.87 -38.65
C ALA A 69 -21.45 -5.43 -38.35
N LEU A 70 -21.84 -4.46 -39.18
CA LEU A 70 -21.56 -3.04 -38.94
C LEU A 70 -22.40 -2.49 -37.79
N GLU A 71 -23.68 -2.87 -37.71
CA GLU A 71 -24.55 -2.48 -36.61
C GLU A 71 -24.03 -3.04 -35.27
N ASP A 72 -23.68 -4.33 -35.23
CA ASP A 72 -23.10 -4.98 -34.06
C ASP A 72 -21.77 -4.32 -33.65
N ALA A 73 -20.89 -4.02 -34.62
CA ALA A 73 -19.62 -3.34 -34.34
C ALA A 73 -19.82 -1.91 -33.82
N LEU A 74 -20.79 -1.16 -34.36
CA LEU A 74 -21.14 0.17 -33.88
C LEU A 74 -21.78 0.13 -32.49
N ALA A 75 -22.64 -0.86 -32.22
CA ALA A 75 -23.25 -1.06 -30.92
C ALA A 75 -22.20 -1.41 -29.86
N ALA A 76 -21.28 -2.33 -30.17
CA ALA A 76 -20.15 -2.67 -29.31
C ALA A 76 -19.26 -1.45 -29.04
N ALA A 77 -18.88 -0.70 -30.08
CA ALA A 77 -18.05 0.50 -29.91
C ALA A 77 -18.72 1.59 -29.04
N LYS A 78 -20.05 1.75 -29.16
CA LYS A 78 -20.82 2.66 -28.28
C LYS A 78 -20.83 2.15 -26.85
N HIS A 79 -21.10 0.86 -26.65
CA HIS A 79 -21.10 0.24 -25.33
C HIS A 79 -19.74 0.38 -24.64
N ASP A 80 -18.65 0.02 -25.31
CA ASP A 80 -17.29 0.13 -24.79
C ASP A 80 -16.94 1.58 -24.42
N ARG A 81 -17.39 2.55 -25.23
CA ARG A 81 -17.19 3.97 -24.94
C ARG A 81 -17.99 4.42 -23.71
N GLU A 82 -19.23 3.98 -23.56
CA GLU A 82 -20.05 4.27 -22.39
C GLU A 82 -19.46 3.63 -21.12
N GLU A 83 -19.02 2.38 -21.19
CA GLU A 83 -18.35 1.70 -20.09
C GLU A 83 -17.04 2.37 -19.71
N ALA A 84 -16.21 2.73 -20.69
CA ALA A 84 -14.97 3.45 -20.44
C ALA A 84 -15.25 4.80 -19.75
N GLN A 85 -16.28 5.54 -20.19
CA GLN A 85 -16.66 6.79 -19.55
C GLN A 85 -17.15 6.58 -18.11
N ARG A 86 -17.98 5.55 -17.86
CA ARG A 86 -18.45 5.20 -16.51
C ARG A 86 -17.28 4.80 -15.60
N LEU A 87 -16.35 4.00 -16.09
CA LEU A 87 -15.15 3.59 -15.35
C LEU A 87 -14.25 4.78 -15.03
N LEU A 88 -14.08 5.72 -15.97
CA LEU A 88 -13.32 6.95 -15.73
C LEU A 88 -13.98 7.83 -14.66
N ASP A 89 -15.31 7.98 -14.71
CA ASP A 89 -16.04 8.77 -13.73
C ASP A 89 -16.00 8.13 -12.34
N GLU A 90 -16.13 6.80 -12.27
CA GLU A 90 -15.98 6.03 -11.02
C GLU A 90 -14.56 6.13 -10.46
N GLN A 91 -13.54 5.98 -11.31
CA GLN A 91 -12.14 6.11 -10.88
C GLN A 91 -11.84 7.53 -10.36
N ARG A 92 -12.39 8.57 -11.01
CA ARG A 92 -12.28 9.96 -10.53
C ARG A 92 -12.95 10.13 -9.16
N ARG A 93 -14.14 9.56 -8.96
CA ARG A 93 -14.82 9.59 -7.65
C ARG A 93 -14.01 8.88 -6.58
N GLN A 94 -13.44 7.71 -6.89
CA GLN A 94 -12.59 6.97 -5.96
C GLN A 94 -11.33 7.74 -5.59
N ILE A 95 -10.68 8.42 -6.55
CA ILE A 95 -9.51 9.27 -6.28
C ILE A 95 -9.88 10.44 -5.36
N GLU A 96 -11.00 11.11 -5.61
CA GLU A 96 -11.45 12.22 -4.76
C GLU A 96 -11.86 11.74 -3.35
N ALA A 97 -12.54 10.59 -3.25
CA ALA A 97 -12.84 9.97 -1.96
C ALA A 97 -11.56 9.60 -1.19
N ALA A 98 -10.59 8.95 -1.85
CA ALA A 98 -9.32 8.58 -1.26
C ALA A 98 -8.50 9.80 -0.80
N ARG A 99 -8.54 10.91 -1.55
CA ARG A 99 -7.94 12.18 -1.15
C ARG A 99 -8.62 12.76 0.10
N GLY A 100 -9.96 12.73 0.13
CA GLY A 100 -10.74 13.15 1.29
C GLY A 100 -10.40 12.34 2.55
N ASP A 101 -10.32 11.01 2.41
CA ASP A 101 -10.00 10.13 3.53
C ASP A 101 -8.54 10.26 3.98
N ALA A 102 -7.59 10.44 3.05
CA ALA A 102 -6.21 10.73 3.38
C ALA A 102 -6.08 12.05 4.17
N GLN A 103 -6.82 13.09 3.77
CA GLN A 103 -6.81 14.36 4.48
C GLN A 103 -7.42 14.25 5.89
N LYS A 104 -8.50 13.46 6.03
CA LYS A 104 -9.08 13.14 7.35
C LYS A 104 -8.07 12.40 8.22
N LEU A 105 -7.42 11.37 7.68
CA LEU A 105 -6.43 10.58 8.41
C LEU A 105 -5.26 11.45 8.89
N ILE A 106 -4.79 12.38 8.07
CA ILE A 106 -3.75 13.34 8.47
C ILE A 106 -4.25 14.27 9.57
N ALA A 107 -5.48 14.77 9.47
CA ALA A 107 -6.07 15.63 10.49
C ALA A 107 -6.26 14.91 11.83
N GLU A 108 -6.78 13.68 11.81
CA GLU A 108 -6.92 12.81 12.98
C GLU A 108 -5.56 12.47 13.59
N GLY A 109 -4.58 12.10 12.75
CA GLY A 109 -3.21 11.84 13.19
C GLY A 109 -2.57 13.04 13.88
N ARG A 110 -2.78 14.26 13.37
CA ARG A 110 -2.33 15.50 14.02
C ARG A 110 -3.04 15.75 15.35
N ALA A 111 -4.35 15.53 15.42
CA ALA A 111 -5.11 15.70 16.65
C ALA A 111 -4.67 14.70 17.74
N ILE A 112 -4.43 13.44 17.37
CA ILE A 112 -3.91 12.41 18.27
C ILE A 112 -2.50 12.76 18.73
N ALA A 113 -1.62 13.20 17.82
CA ALA A 113 -0.26 13.59 18.15
C ALA A 113 -0.22 14.78 19.12
N GLU A 114 -1.04 15.81 18.89
CA GLU A 114 -1.12 16.96 19.79
C GLU A 114 -1.65 16.57 21.16
N LYS A 115 -2.71 15.76 21.21
CA LYS A 115 -3.24 15.23 22.47
C LYS A 115 -2.19 14.41 23.22
N MET A 116 -1.51 13.49 22.54
CA MET A 116 -0.44 12.68 23.12
C MET A 116 0.70 13.55 23.65
N ARG A 117 1.06 14.62 22.93
CA ARG A 117 2.06 15.58 23.37
C ARG A 117 1.62 16.29 24.65
N THR A 118 0.39 16.77 24.72
CA THR A 118 -0.15 17.41 25.93
C THR A 118 -0.16 16.44 27.10
N ASP A 119 -0.67 15.22 26.89
CA ASP A 119 -0.74 14.17 27.91
C ASP A 119 0.67 13.81 28.44
N LEU A 120 1.66 13.65 27.55
CA LEU A 120 3.05 13.39 27.95
C LEU A 120 3.66 14.54 28.74
N LEU A 121 3.41 15.79 28.32
CA LEU A 121 3.93 16.97 29.02
C LEU A 121 3.33 17.06 30.42
N GLU A 122 2.03 16.83 30.57
CA GLU A 122 1.35 16.82 31.87
C GLU A 122 1.90 15.71 32.77
N GLN A 123 2.03 14.49 32.26
CA GLN A 123 2.64 13.37 32.99
C GLN A 123 4.07 13.69 33.41
N THR A 124 4.88 14.22 32.49
CA THR A 124 6.27 14.60 32.76
C THR A 124 6.35 15.68 33.85
N HIS A 125 5.48 16.69 33.81
CA HIS A 125 5.43 17.72 34.84
C HIS A 125 5.02 17.14 36.20
N HIS A 126 4.05 16.23 36.23
CA HIS A 126 3.64 15.54 37.44
C HIS A 126 4.78 14.69 38.03
N GLU A 127 5.46 13.89 37.20
CA GLU A 127 6.61 13.09 37.62
C GLU A 127 7.77 13.96 38.11
N GLN A 128 8.06 15.08 37.45
CA GLN A 128 9.07 16.04 37.90
C GLN A 128 8.73 16.64 39.27
N GLN A 129 7.46 16.99 39.50
CA GLN A 129 7.01 17.50 40.80
C GLN A 129 7.20 16.45 41.90
N LEU A 130 6.78 15.21 41.65
CA LEU A 130 6.97 14.09 42.58
C LEU A 130 8.46 13.83 42.86
N LEU A 131 9.31 13.91 41.83
CA LEU A 131 10.76 13.75 41.99
C LEU A 131 11.35 14.87 42.85
N LEU A 132 10.95 16.12 42.62
CA LEU A 132 11.39 17.26 43.42
C LEU A 132 10.94 17.15 44.88
N GLU A 133 9.71 16.70 45.12
CA GLU A 133 9.20 16.47 46.47
C GLU A 133 10.00 15.39 47.20
N ARG A 134 10.25 14.26 46.54
CA ARG A 134 11.11 13.18 47.09
C ARG A 134 12.52 13.67 47.37
N ALA A 135 13.13 14.39 46.43
CA ALA A 135 14.48 14.95 46.61
C ALA A 135 14.53 15.92 47.80
N ARG A 136 13.50 16.77 47.99
CA ARG A 136 13.40 17.65 49.16
C ARG A 136 13.29 16.87 50.47
N GLN A 137 12.48 15.81 50.49
CA GLN A 137 12.35 14.94 51.66
C GLN A 137 13.68 14.23 51.99
N GLU A 138 14.38 13.72 50.99
CA GLU A 138 15.70 13.10 51.17
C GLU A 138 16.74 14.11 51.68
N ILE A 139 16.76 15.33 51.12
CA ILE A 139 17.66 16.41 51.58
C ILE A 139 17.40 16.76 53.04
N GLU A 140 16.13 16.90 53.46
CA GLU A 140 15.82 17.26 54.84
C GLU A 140 16.20 16.12 55.79
N ALA A 141 15.92 14.86 55.42
CA ALA A 141 16.35 13.69 56.20
C ALA A 141 17.88 13.61 56.31
N GLU A 142 18.62 13.88 55.24
CA GLU A 142 20.08 13.84 55.26
C GLU A 142 20.67 15.00 56.07
N LYS A 143 20.06 16.18 56.01
CA LYS A 143 20.43 17.33 56.84
C LYS A 143 20.21 17.03 58.33
N GLU A 144 19.10 16.39 58.71
CA GLU A 144 18.87 15.95 60.08
C GLU A 144 19.95 14.96 60.55
N ARG A 145 20.33 14.00 59.70
CA ARG A 145 21.43 13.05 59.98
C ARG A 145 22.77 13.77 60.16
N ALA A 146 23.09 14.71 59.28
CA ALA A 146 24.32 15.51 59.34
C ALA A 146 24.38 16.37 60.63
N VAL A 147 23.26 17.02 61.00
CA VAL A 147 23.17 17.78 62.26
C VAL A 147 23.34 16.85 63.48
N ALA A 148 22.73 15.67 63.45
CA ALA A 148 22.90 14.69 64.52
C ALA A 148 24.35 14.20 64.64
N GLN A 149 25.05 14.02 63.51
CA GLN A 149 26.46 13.66 63.48
C GLN A 149 27.36 14.78 64.02
N LEU A 150 27.15 16.02 63.59
CA LEU A 150 27.84 17.21 64.12
C LEU A 150 27.66 17.35 65.64
N ARG A 151 26.45 17.12 66.15
CA ARG A 151 26.20 17.14 67.61
C ARG A 151 27.03 16.08 68.34
N ARG A 152 27.13 14.86 67.81
CA ARG A 152 27.95 13.79 68.40
C ARG A 152 29.43 14.16 68.39
N GLU A 153 29.94 14.68 67.29
CA GLU A 153 31.34 15.14 67.18
C GLU A 153 31.63 16.31 68.13
N ALA A 154 30.73 17.28 68.23
CA ALA A 154 30.86 18.40 69.15
C ALA A 154 30.89 17.94 70.62
N VAL A 155 30.04 16.97 71.00
CA VAL A 155 30.06 16.38 72.35
C VAL A 155 31.38 15.67 72.61
N ASN A 156 31.88 14.88 71.65
CA ASN A 156 33.17 14.20 71.79
C ASN A 156 34.33 15.19 71.94
N LEU A 157 34.36 16.25 71.12
CA LEU A 157 35.36 17.33 71.22
C LEU A 157 35.27 18.07 72.56
N ALA A 158 34.07 18.34 73.06
CA ALA A 158 33.86 18.98 74.35
C ALA A 158 34.36 18.09 75.51
N ILE A 159 34.12 16.78 75.47
CA ILE A 159 34.64 15.82 76.45
C ILE A 159 36.17 15.81 76.41
N VAL A 160 36.78 15.69 75.22
CA VAL A 160 38.25 15.69 75.06
C VAL A 160 38.86 17.00 75.58
N GLY A 161 38.26 18.15 75.27
CA GLY A 161 38.69 19.45 75.77
C GLY A 161 38.56 19.57 77.30
N ALA A 162 37.44 19.12 77.87
CA ALA A 162 37.24 19.09 79.31
C ALA A 162 38.25 18.18 80.02
N SER A 163 38.51 16.98 79.46
CA SER A 163 39.55 16.08 79.97
C SER A 163 40.93 16.72 79.96
N LYS A 164 41.29 17.47 78.90
CA LYS A 164 42.56 18.18 78.79
C LYS A 164 42.70 19.28 79.85
N VAL A 165 41.65 20.07 80.07
CA VAL A 165 41.63 21.13 81.09
C VAL A 165 41.73 20.54 82.50
N ILE A 166 41.07 19.41 82.76
CA ILE A 166 41.16 18.71 84.05
C ILE A 166 42.59 18.17 84.26
N GLU A 167 43.19 17.56 83.24
CA GLU A 167 44.58 17.07 83.26
C GLU A 167 45.56 18.20 83.62
N GLU A 168 45.44 19.36 82.96
CA GLU A 168 46.30 20.53 83.19
C GLU A 168 46.06 21.19 84.57
N ASN A 169 44.81 21.21 85.05
CA ASN A 169 44.52 21.69 86.40
C ASN A 169 45.04 20.73 87.48
N LEU A 170 44.97 19.41 87.29
CA LEU A 170 45.48 18.43 88.26
C LEU A 170 47.01 18.52 88.45
N ASP A 171 47.75 18.97 87.43
CA ASP A 171 49.20 19.16 87.49
C ASP A 171 49.62 20.46 88.20
N ASN A 172 48.66 21.37 88.45
CA ASN A 172 48.91 22.59 89.20
C ASN A 172 49.13 22.26 90.68
N THR A 173 50.20 22.79 91.28
CA THR A 173 50.66 22.47 92.66
C THR A 173 49.59 22.59 93.74
N LYS A 174 48.53 23.40 93.51
CA LYS A 174 47.36 23.51 94.40
C LYS A 174 46.49 22.23 94.47
N ASN A 175 46.41 21.44 93.39
CA ASN A 175 45.62 20.20 93.38
C ASN A 175 46.36 19.03 94.04
N ARG A 176 47.70 18.98 93.99
CA ARG A 176 48.48 18.04 94.82
C ARG A 176 48.24 18.26 96.31
N GLN A 177 48.20 19.51 96.76
CA GLN A 177 47.85 19.84 98.15
C GLN A 177 46.43 19.40 98.52
N LEU A 178 45.44 19.52 97.63
CA LEU A 178 44.08 19.05 97.86
C LEU A 178 44.01 17.51 97.98
N VAL A 179 44.74 16.80 97.12
CA VAL A 179 44.84 15.33 97.16
C VAL A 179 45.54 14.86 98.43
N GLU A 180 46.62 15.52 98.84
CA GLU A 180 47.38 15.22 100.05
C GLU A 180 46.55 15.52 101.31
N THR A 181 45.72 16.57 101.28
CA THR A 181 44.73 16.88 102.34
C THR A 181 43.61 15.82 102.38
N PHE A 182 43.13 15.34 101.24
CA PHE A 182 42.08 14.30 101.21
C PHE A 182 42.61 12.94 101.68
N LEU A 183 43.82 12.57 101.25
CA LEU A 183 44.50 11.34 101.69
C LEU A 183 44.84 11.36 103.18
N SER A 184 45.16 12.53 103.75
CA SER A 184 45.37 12.67 105.20
C SER A 184 44.07 12.67 106.02
N THR A 185 42.91 12.78 105.36
CA THR A 185 41.59 12.66 106.00
C THR A 185 41.06 11.21 105.97
N LEU A 186 41.72 10.30 105.25
CA LEU A 186 41.37 8.87 105.25
C LEU A 186 42.02 8.15 106.45
N PRO A 187 41.24 7.44 107.30
CA PRO A 187 41.79 6.66 108.41
C PRO A 187 42.73 5.55 107.88
N PRO A 188 43.88 5.29 108.54
CA PRO A 188 44.71 4.15 108.18
C PRO A 188 43.89 2.86 108.34
N MET A 189 43.74 2.10 107.26
CA MET A 189 43.16 0.76 107.34
C MET A 189 44.01 -0.07 108.30
N ALA A 190 43.45 -0.33 109.48
CA ALA A 190 44.04 -1.17 110.50
C ALA A 190 44.30 -2.57 109.93
N THR A 191 45.53 -3.01 110.13
CA THR A 191 46.02 -4.37 109.95
C THR A 191 45.11 -5.38 110.64
N SER A 192 44.59 -6.36 109.89
CA SER A 192 43.88 -7.52 110.43
C SER A 192 44.78 -8.76 110.38
N SER A 193 45.12 -9.23 111.59
CA SER A 193 45.18 -10.64 112.01
C SER A 193 46.27 -11.53 111.37
N ALA A 194 47.36 -11.88 112.07
CA ALA A 194 47.51 -12.84 113.18
C ALA A 194 47.96 -14.24 112.74
N ARG A 195 48.97 -14.74 113.50
CA ARG A 195 49.70 -16.01 113.47
C ARG A 195 50.92 -16.09 112.56
#